data_AF-A0A124IWZ5-F1
#
_entry.id   AF-A0A124IWZ5-F1
#
_cell.length_a   1.000
_cell.length_b   1.000
_cell.length_c   1.000
_cell.angle_alpha   90.00
_cell.angle_beta   90.00
_cell.angle_gamma   90.00
#
_symmetry.space_group_name_H-M   'P 1'
#
loop_
_entity.id
_entity.type
_entity.pdbx_description
1 polymer ?
#
loop_
_entity_poly.entity_id
_entity_poly.type
_entity_poly.pdbx_seq_one_letter_code
_entity_poly.pdbx_strand_id
1 'polypeptide(L)'
;MEALQYEGATANKDLVSTLSNADNIKQLPDYAFLEKAVLPGLGRMYQTLDNTNKFAQGSGAIIDFINQLFQNITYVAVAYSIAQKWLPMSSIVIIGVVLLLFFNSLRGLTEVNLNLKTLETSLDFIKSDLEDNIEADGFVHIKSIDSITLDKPEFTLGRLTFKYPLEERVYRGQVVYLMGPSGSGKSSLLKLLLKFRPGNGIMIINTPIHKISNASLRSRIAYLSQS
;
A
#
# COMPACT_ATOMS: atom_id res chain seq x y z
N MET A 1 -1.75 -12.55 5.10
CA MET A 1 -1.59 -11.15 5.54
C MET A 1 -2.10 -10.18 4.49
N GLU A 2 -1.78 -10.36 3.21
CA GLU A 2 -2.30 -9.52 2.11
C GLU A 2 -3.82 -9.39 2.10
N ALA A 3 -4.57 -10.49 2.24
CA ALA A 3 -6.03 -10.46 2.33
C ALA A 3 -6.54 -9.61 3.51
N LEU A 4 -5.82 -9.61 4.65
CA LEU A 4 -6.18 -8.84 5.83
C LEU A 4 -5.89 -7.34 5.65
N GLN A 5 -4.74 -7.01 5.06
CA GLN A 5 -4.41 -5.64 4.71
C GLN A 5 -5.35 -5.08 3.64
N TYR A 6 -5.71 -5.89 2.64
CA TYR A 6 -6.63 -5.50 1.57
C TYR A 6 -8.07 -5.29 2.07
N GLU A 7 -8.64 -6.24 2.82
CA GLU A 7 -9.99 -6.11 3.40
C GLU A 7 -10.04 -4.97 4.43
N GLY A 8 -8.99 -4.81 5.25
CA GLY A 8 -8.87 -3.70 6.19
C GLY A 8 -8.78 -2.34 5.48
N ALA A 9 -7.97 -2.22 4.43
CA ALA A 9 -7.86 -0.99 3.64
C ALA A 9 -9.17 -0.66 2.91
N THR A 10 -9.86 -1.68 2.39
CA THR A 10 -11.14 -1.51 1.69
C THR A 10 -12.23 -1.06 2.65
N ALA A 11 -12.37 -1.72 3.80
CA ALA A 11 -13.33 -1.31 4.83
C ALA A 11 -13.05 0.12 5.34
N ASN A 12 -11.77 0.48 5.54
CA ASN A 12 -11.40 1.82 5.97
C ASN A 12 -11.68 2.87 4.89
N LYS A 13 -11.42 2.56 3.61
CA LYS A 13 -11.76 3.43 2.48
C LYS A 13 -13.26 3.67 2.40
N ASP A 14 -14.07 2.61 2.52
CA ASP A 14 -15.53 2.70 2.45
C ASP A 14 -16.07 3.51 3.65
N LEU A 15 -15.55 3.26 4.85
CA LEU A 15 -15.87 4.04 6.05
C LEU A 15 -15.56 5.53 5.87
N VAL A 16 -14.35 5.87 5.44
CA VAL A 16 -13.95 7.27 5.23
C VAL A 16 -14.80 7.91 4.14
N SER A 17 -15.03 7.21 3.03
CA SER A 17 -15.87 7.71 1.93
C SER A 17 -17.30 7.98 2.37
N THR A 18 -17.90 7.07 3.14
CA THR A 18 -19.30 7.19 3.61
C THR A 18 -19.44 8.18 4.76
N LEU A 19 -18.48 8.23 5.69
CA LEU A 19 -18.55 9.04 6.91
C LEU A 19 -17.94 10.44 6.78
N SER A 20 -17.12 10.71 5.76
CA SER A 20 -16.48 12.02 5.59
C SER A 20 -17.44 13.16 5.25
N ASN A 21 -18.60 12.87 4.67
CA ASN A 21 -19.62 13.87 4.35
C ASN A 21 -20.76 13.88 5.37
N ALA A 22 -20.54 14.56 6.49
CA ALA A 22 -21.51 14.68 7.58
C ALA A 22 -22.86 15.28 7.13
N ASP A 23 -22.85 16.16 6.12
CA ASP A 23 -24.08 16.76 5.60
C ASP A 23 -24.94 15.77 4.80
N ASN A 24 -24.33 14.84 4.04
CA ASN A 24 -25.05 13.76 3.36
C ASN A 24 -25.68 12.80 4.36
N ILE A 25 -24.99 12.53 5.46
CA ILE A 25 -25.51 11.67 6.54
C ILE A 25 -26.74 12.31 7.19
N LYS A 26 -26.69 13.61 7.47
CA LYS A 26 -27.80 14.36 8.07
C LYS A 26 -29.02 14.49 7.14
N GLN A 27 -28.81 14.39 5.83
CA GLN A 27 -29.88 14.44 4.83
C GLN A 27 -30.62 13.10 4.67
N LEU A 28 -30.07 12.00 5.19
CA LEU A 28 -30.72 10.71 5.09
C LEU A 28 -31.97 10.68 5.99
N PRO A 29 -33.13 10.26 5.45
CA PRO A 29 -34.37 10.15 6.23
C PRO A 29 -34.32 9.00 7.25
N ASP A 30 -33.43 8.02 7.06
CA ASP A 30 -33.20 6.90 7.97
C ASP A 30 -31.73 6.42 7.86
N TYR A 31 -31.16 5.98 8.98
CA TYR A 31 -29.78 5.47 9.09
C TYR A 31 -29.67 3.99 8.69
N ALA A 32 -30.77 3.29 8.41
CA ALA A 32 -30.76 1.90 7.93
C ALA A 32 -29.91 1.70 6.66
N PHE A 33 -29.82 2.72 5.80
CA PHE A 33 -28.94 2.70 4.64
C PHE A 33 -27.45 2.68 5.04
N LEU A 34 -27.06 3.49 6.02
CA LEU A 34 -25.69 3.55 6.54
C LEU A 34 -25.31 2.24 7.21
N GLU A 35 -26.23 1.66 8.00
CA GLU A 35 -26.06 0.35 8.59
C GLU A 35 -25.82 -0.72 7.52
N LYS A 36 -26.65 -0.81 6.48
CA LYS A 36 -26.43 -1.75 5.38
C LYS A 36 -25.17 -1.51 4.55
N ALA A 37 -24.72 -0.25 4.44
CA ALA A 37 -23.53 0.09 3.68
C ALA A 37 -22.24 -0.21 4.47
N VAL A 38 -22.25 0.05 5.78
CA VAL A 38 -21.04 0.03 6.63
C VAL A 38 -20.85 -1.29 7.38
N LEU A 39 -21.92 -1.88 7.92
CA LEU A 39 -21.81 -3.11 8.72
C LEU A 39 -21.23 -4.31 7.97
N PRO A 40 -21.53 -4.57 6.69
CA PRO A 40 -20.92 -5.67 5.97
C PRO A 40 -19.40 -5.49 5.79
N GLY A 41 -18.93 -4.27 5.56
CA GLY A 41 -17.50 -3.97 5.44
C GLY A 41 -16.75 -4.14 6.76
N LEU A 42 -17.33 -3.61 7.86
CA LEU A 42 -16.81 -3.85 9.21
C LEU A 42 -16.83 -5.34 9.57
N GLY A 43 -17.91 -6.05 9.25
CA GLY A 43 -18.05 -7.48 9.49
C GLY A 43 -16.94 -8.28 8.80
N ARG A 44 -16.69 -8.04 7.51
CA ARG A 44 -15.59 -8.68 6.77
C ARG A 44 -14.21 -8.35 7.38
N MET A 45 -13.98 -7.10 7.77
CA MET A 45 -12.74 -6.68 8.43
C MET A 45 -12.53 -7.44 9.75
N TYR A 46 -13.53 -7.45 10.63
CA TYR A 46 -13.46 -8.16 11.90
C TYR A 46 -13.36 -9.67 11.72
N GLN A 47 -14.05 -10.26 10.74
CA GLN A 47 -13.99 -11.70 10.47
C GLN A 47 -12.61 -12.10 9.92
N THR A 48 -11.96 -11.24 9.15
CA THR A 48 -10.60 -11.48 8.65
C THR A 48 -9.56 -11.32 9.75
N LEU A 49 -9.72 -10.33 10.63
CA LEU A 49 -8.94 -10.16 11.85
C LEU A 49 -9.09 -11.37 12.77
N ASP A 50 -10.33 -11.83 13.01
CA ASP A 50 -10.64 -12.98 13.85
C ASP A 50 -10.04 -14.28 13.27
N ASN A 51 -10.19 -14.52 11.97
CA ASN A 51 -9.60 -15.70 11.32
C ASN A 51 -8.06 -15.69 11.38
N THR A 52 -7.43 -14.53 11.19
CA THR A 52 -5.97 -14.42 11.28
C THR A 52 -5.48 -14.51 12.72
N ASN A 53 -6.20 -13.94 13.68
CA ASN A 53 -5.92 -14.10 15.10
C ASN A 53 -6.11 -15.54 15.56
N LYS A 54 -7.19 -16.24 15.13
CA LYS A 54 -7.41 -17.66 15.42
C LYS A 54 -6.30 -18.53 14.86
N PHE A 55 -5.81 -18.23 13.66
CA PHE A 55 -4.67 -18.95 13.08
C PHE A 55 -3.37 -18.66 13.82
N ALA A 56 -3.03 -17.38 14.04
CA ALA A 56 -1.79 -16.98 14.72
C ALA A 56 -1.74 -17.44 16.19
N GLN A 57 -2.84 -17.26 16.93
CA GLN A 57 -2.96 -17.74 18.31
C GLN A 57 -3.06 -19.26 18.37
N GLY A 58 -3.76 -19.91 17.42
CA GLY A 58 -3.85 -21.37 17.36
C GLY A 58 -2.49 -22.02 17.12
N SER A 59 -1.73 -21.52 16.14
CA SER A 59 -0.37 -22.00 15.88
C SER A 59 0.58 -21.73 17.06
N GLY A 60 0.51 -20.55 17.67
CA GLY A 60 1.29 -20.21 18.87
C GLY A 60 0.95 -21.11 20.06
N ALA A 61 -0.34 -21.35 20.32
CA ALA A 61 -0.81 -22.19 21.41
C ALA A 61 -0.40 -23.66 21.24
N ILE A 62 -0.39 -24.19 20.01
CA ILE A 62 0.07 -25.56 19.75
C ILE A 62 1.56 -25.69 20.03
N ILE A 63 2.38 -24.72 19.59
CA ILE A 63 3.82 -24.69 19.85
C ILE A 63 4.08 -24.60 21.36
N ASP A 64 3.37 -23.73 22.06
CA ASP A 64 3.48 -23.59 23.51
C ASP A 64 3.05 -24.85 24.26
N PHE A 65 1.98 -25.51 23.81
CA PHE A 65 1.54 -26.78 24.37
C PHE A 65 2.60 -27.88 24.20
N ILE A 66 3.20 -28.00 23.01
CA ILE A 66 4.27 -28.97 22.75
C ILE A 66 5.49 -28.68 23.64
N ASN A 67 5.90 -27.41 23.73
CA ASN A 67 7.01 -26.99 24.58
C ASN A 67 6.74 -27.31 26.06
N GLN A 68 5.51 -27.06 26.54
CA GLN A 68 5.12 -27.31 27.92
C GLN A 68 5.03 -28.80 28.25
N LEU A 69 4.55 -29.63 27.31
CA LEU A 69 4.59 -31.08 27.45
C LEU A 69 6.03 -31.59 27.56
N PHE A 70 6.91 -31.15 26.65
CA PHE A 70 8.32 -31.54 26.69
C PHE A 70 9.00 -31.11 28.00
N GLN A 71 8.70 -29.91 28.48
CA GLN A 71 9.19 -29.39 29.75
C GLN A 71 8.75 -30.26 30.93
N ASN A 72 7.46 -30.60 31.00
CA ASN A 72 6.93 -31.44 32.07
C ASN A 72 7.53 -32.86 32.04
N ILE A 73 7.68 -33.46 30.84
CA ILE A 73 8.34 -34.76 30.67
C ILE A 73 9.79 -34.69 31.15
N THR A 74 10.51 -33.62 30.78
CA THR A 74 11.90 -33.41 31.19
C THR A 74 12.02 -33.31 32.71
N TYR A 75 11.12 -32.58 33.39
CA TYR A 75 11.13 -32.48 34.85
C TYR A 75 10.85 -33.81 35.53
N VAL A 76 9.91 -34.62 35.02
CA VAL A 76 9.64 -35.96 35.54
C VAL A 76 10.87 -36.86 35.36
N ALA A 77 11.52 -36.82 34.19
CA ALA A 77 12.73 -37.60 33.93
C ALA A 77 13.91 -37.20 34.82
N VAL A 78 14.10 -35.91 35.08
CA VAL A 78 15.13 -35.40 36.01
C VAL A 78 14.83 -35.85 37.44
N ALA A 79 13.58 -35.72 37.89
CA ALA A 79 13.16 -36.17 39.21
C ALA A 79 13.38 -37.69 39.40
N TYR A 80 13.04 -38.49 38.41
CA TYR A 80 13.28 -39.93 38.41
C TYR A 80 14.78 -40.27 38.45
N SER A 81 15.60 -39.56 37.67
CA SER A 81 17.05 -39.76 37.62
C SER A 81 17.73 -39.41 38.95
N ILE A 82 17.19 -38.41 39.66
CA ILE A 82 17.63 -38.06 41.02
C ILE A 82 17.24 -39.16 42.02
N ALA A 83 16.04 -39.73 41.91
CA ALA A 83 15.61 -40.86 42.74
C ALA A 83 16.53 -42.09 42.57
N GLN A 84 17.00 -42.33 41.34
CA GLN A 84 17.99 -43.38 41.02
C GLN A 84 19.44 -43.02 41.40
N LYS A 85 19.66 -41.84 42.00
CA LYS A 85 20.98 -41.29 42.36
C LYS A 85 21.95 -41.08 41.18
N TRP A 86 21.43 -40.98 39.96
CA TRP A 86 22.24 -40.69 38.76
C TRP A 86 22.59 -39.20 38.65
N LEU A 87 21.77 -38.33 39.24
CA LEU A 87 21.95 -36.88 39.22
C LEU A 87 21.94 -36.30 40.64
N PRO A 88 22.75 -35.27 40.92
CA PRO A 88 22.66 -34.53 42.18
C PRO A 88 21.40 -33.66 42.22
N MET A 89 20.91 -33.35 43.43
CA MET A 89 19.73 -32.51 43.65
C MET A 89 19.83 -31.12 43.00
N SER A 90 21.04 -30.58 42.85
CA SER A 90 21.30 -29.29 42.18
C SER A 90 20.90 -29.28 40.70
N SER A 91 20.78 -30.45 40.07
CA SER A 91 20.45 -30.57 38.64
C SER A 91 19.06 -30.05 38.31
N ILE A 92 18.10 -30.09 39.25
CA ILE A 92 16.75 -29.55 39.04
C ILE A 92 16.81 -28.05 38.73
N VAL A 93 17.61 -27.31 39.50
CA VAL A 93 17.72 -25.85 39.36
C VAL A 93 18.42 -25.50 38.06
N ILE A 94 19.54 -26.17 37.75
CA ILE A 94 20.33 -25.92 36.54
C ILE A 94 19.49 -26.25 35.29
N ILE A 95 18.87 -27.43 35.26
CA ILE A 95 18.05 -27.84 34.12
C ILE A 95 16.82 -26.94 34.01
N GLY A 96 16.18 -26.57 35.12
CA GLY A 96 15.04 -25.65 35.10
C GLY A 96 15.38 -24.29 34.48
N VAL A 97 16.51 -23.70 34.84
CA VAL A 97 16.98 -22.43 34.26
C VAL A 97 17.37 -22.60 32.79
N VAL A 98 18.14 -23.63 32.45
CA VAL A 98 18.60 -23.87 31.07
C VAL A 98 17.43 -24.14 30.13
N LEU A 99 16.44 -24.94 30.56
CA LEU A 99 15.27 -25.25 29.75
C LEU A 99 14.40 -24.01 29.51
N LEU A 100 14.25 -23.16 30.53
CA LEU A 100 13.54 -21.88 30.40
C LEU A 100 14.23 -20.97 29.37
N LEU A 101 15.57 -20.84 29.45
CA LEU A 101 16.34 -20.05 28.49
C LEU A 101 16.24 -20.63 27.06
N PHE A 102 16.30 -21.95 26.93
CA PHE A 102 16.17 -22.63 25.64
C PHE A 102 14.83 -22.34 24.97
N PHE A 103 13.72 -22.52 25.68
CA PHE A 103 12.39 -22.29 25.10
C PHE A 103 12.11 -20.81 24.80
N ASN A 104 12.57 -19.90 25.66
CA ASN A 104 12.48 -18.46 25.38
C ASN A 104 13.25 -18.10 24.09
N SER A 105 14.43 -18.68 23.89
CA SER A 105 15.22 -18.48 22.67
C SER A 105 14.53 -19.08 21.43
N LEU A 106 13.91 -20.25 21.57
CA LEU A 106 13.21 -20.94 20.49
C LEU A 106 11.97 -20.16 20.01
N ARG A 107 11.23 -19.53 20.94
CA ARG A 107 10.14 -18.60 20.61
C ARG A 107 10.67 -17.38 19.84
N GLY A 108 11.77 -16.79 20.29
CA GLY A 108 12.42 -15.67 19.60
C GLY A 108 12.82 -16.00 18.16
N LEU A 109 13.33 -17.21 17.89
CA LEU A 109 13.65 -17.64 16.52
C LEU A 109 12.41 -17.75 15.62
N THR A 110 11.28 -18.18 16.18
CA THR A 110 10.01 -18.28 15.43
C THR A 110 9.49 -16.90 15.08
N GLU A 111 9.56 -15.95 16.01
CA GLU A 111 9.19 -14.55 15.79
C GLU A 111 10.08 -13.90 14.73
N VAL A 112 11.39 -14.15 14.76
CA VAL A 112 12.32 -13.67 13.73
C VAL A 112 11.93 -14.20 12.35
N ASN A 113 11.55 -15.47 12.22
CA ASN A 113 11.11 -16.04 10.94
C ASN A 113 9.86 -15.33 10.41
N LEU A 114 8.85 -15.11 11.27
CA LEU A 114 7.63 -14.37 10.89
C LEU A 114 7.96 -12.94 10.46
N ASN A 115 8.81 -12.23 11.21
CA ASN A 115 9.24 -10.87 10.89
C ASN A 115 10.02 -10.79 9.58
N LEU A 116 10.87 -11.78 9.28
CA LEU A 116 11.57 -11.88 8.00
C LEU A 116 10.57 -12.08 6.84
N LYS A 117 9.54 -12.90 7.04
CA LYS A 117 8.51 -13.08 6.01
C LYS A 117 7.73 -11.80 5.75
N THR A 118 7.39 -11.05 6.79
CA THR A 118 6.75 -9.73 6.65
C THR A 118 7.66 -8.72 5.95
N LEU A 119 8.97 -8.73 6.27
CA LEU A 119 9.95 -7.89 5.59
C LEU A 119 10.02 -8.22 4.09
N GLU A 120 10.08 -9.50 3.74
CA GLU A 120 10.07 -9.97 2.33
C GLU A 120 8.86 -9.40 1.59
N THR A 121 7.64 -9.56 2.12
CA THR A 121 6.43 -9.00 1.49
C THR A 121 6.45 -7.48 1.36
N SER A 122 7.06 -6.78 2.33
CA SER A 122 7.16 -5.32 2.28
C SER A 122 8.18 -4.87 1.22
N LEU A 123 9.27 -5.61 1.05
CA LEU A 123 10.26 -5.37 -0.01
C LEU A 123 9.68 -5.69 -1.39
N ASP A 124 8.87 -6.73 -1.51
CA ASP A 124 8.19 -7.09 -2.75
C ASP A 124 7.24 -5.98 -3.21
N PHE A 125 6.49 -5.37 -2.29
CA PHE A 125 5.66 -4.19 -2.59
C PHE A 125 6.51 -3.00 -3.07
N ILE A 126 7.66 -2.73 -2.42
CA ILE A 126 8.54 -1.64 -2.86
C ILE A 126 9.07 -1.89 -4.27
N LYS A 127 9.57 -3.10 -4.54
CA LYS A 127 10.17 -3.43 -5.83
C LYS A 127 9.17 -3.60 -6.96
N SER A 128 8.02 -4.21 -6.68
CA SER A 128 7.08 -4.61 -7.73
C SER A 128 5.95 -3.60 -7.92
N ASP A 129 5.54 -2.87 -6.87
CA ASP A 129 4.45 -1.91 -6.97
C ASP A 129 4.93 -0.46 -7.01
N LEU A 130 5.93 -0.08 -6.21
CA LEU A 130 6.41 1.30 -6.18
C LEU A 130 7.44 1.58 -7.27
N GLU A 131 8.50 0.76 -7.39
CA GLU A 131 9.57 0.98 -8.37
C GLU A 131 9.05 0.90 -9.82
N ASP A 132 8.17 -0.05 -10.12
CA ASP A 132 7.54 -0.19 -11.45
C ASP A 132 6.62 0.99 -11.83
N ASN A 133 6.13 1.75 -10.85
CA ASN A 133 5.25 2.90 -11.06
C ASN A 133 5.95 4.26 -10.88
N ILE A 134 7.29 4.29 -10.83
CA ILE A 134 8.05 5.55 -10.81
C ILE A 134 7.76 6.36 -12.09
N GLU A 135 7.50 7.66 -11.93
CA GLU A 135 7.26 8.55 -13.07
C GLU A 135 8.46 8.58 -14.01
N ALA A 136 8.25 8.32 -15.31
CA ALA A 136 9.29 8.43 -16.32
C ALA A 136 9.83 9.88 -16.38
N ASP A 137 11.14 10.03 -16.15
CA ASP A 137 11.83 11.31 -16.26
C ASP A 137 12.62 11.42 -17.58
N GLY A 138 12.76 12.65 -18.06
CA GLY A 138 13.54 12.97 -19.25
C GLY A 138 14.89 13.59 -18.89
N PHE A 139 15.82 13.56 -19.84
CA PHE A 139 17.18 14.10 -19.67
C PHE A 139 17.36 15.52 -20.21
N VAL A 140 16.41 16.02 -20.99
CA VAL A 140 16.51 17.34 -21.63
C VAL A 140 16.06 18.43 -20.66
N HIS A 141 16.96 19.37 -20.36
CA HIS A 141 16.66 20.56 -19.58
C HIS A 141 16.30 21.73 -20.50
N ILE A 142 15.18 22.39 -20.21
CA ILE A 142 14.69 23.54 -20.97
C ILE A 142 14.93 24.83 -20.19
N LYS A 143 15.35 25.89 -20.90
CA LYS A 143 15.60 27.25 -20.34
C LYS A 143 14.39 28.17 -20.39
N SER A 144 13.41 27.84 -21.20
CA SER A 144 12.18 28.60 -21.43
C SER A 144 11.09 27.66 -21.95
N ILE A 145 9.85 28.14 -22.00
CA ILE A 145 8.78 27.53 -22.81
C ILE A 145 8.35 28.60 -23.82
N ASP A 146 8.84 28.46 -25.06
CA ASP A 146 8.57 29.43 -26.13
C ASP A 146 7.42 29.02 -27.04
N SER A 147 7.19 27.71 -27.17
CA SER A 147 6.02 27.16 -27.84
C SER A 147 5.63 25.80 -27.28
N ILE A 148 4.34 25.53 -27.25
CA ILE A 148 3.72 24.25 -26.94
C ILE A 148 2.98 23.80 -28.20
N THR A 149 3.32 22.62 -28.73
CA THR A 149 2.62 22.03 -29.87
C THR A 149 1.82 20.82 -29.38
N LEU A 150 0.52 20.84 -29.66
CA LEU A 150 -0.41 19.73 -29.50
C LEU A 150 -0.64 19.13 -30.88
N ASP A 151 -0.29 17.86 -31.04
CA ASP A 151 -0.49 17.09 -32.27
C ASP A 151 -1.19 15.79 -31.91
N LYS A 152 -2.52 15.82 -31.97
CA LYS A 152 -3.43 14.74 -31.55
C LYS A 152 -3.02 14.09 -30.21
N PRO A 153 -3.01 14.84 -29.09
CA PRO A 153 -2.58 14.29 -27.81
C PRO A 153 -3.36 13.03 -27.42
N GLU A 154 -2.68 12.05 -26.85
CA GLU A 154 -3.31 10.85 -26.33
C GLU A 154 -2.63 10.33 -25.08
N PHE A 155 -3.42 9.72 -24.19
CA PHE A 155 -2.93 9.02 -23.02
C PHE A 155 -3.85 7.86 -22.65
N THR A 156 -3.32 6.89 -21.92
CA THR A 156 -4.07 5.71 -21.46
C THR A 156 -4.13 5.69 -19.94
N LEU A 157 -5.33 5.45 -19.40
CA LEU A 157 -5.57 5.24 -17.98
C LEU A 157 -6.25 3.88 -17.78
N GLY A 158 -5.48 2.90 -17.32
CA GLY A 158 -5.95 1.52 -17.22
C GLY A 158 -6.35 0.98 -18.59
N ARG A 159 -7.65 0.72 -18.79
CA ARG A 159 -8.20 0.23 -20.07
C ARG A 159 -8.78 1.33 -20.97
N LEU A 160 -8.79 2.58 -20.50
CA LEU A 160 -9.39 3.70 -21.21
C LEU A 160 -8.30 4.51 -21.91
N THR A 161 -8.38 4.62 -23.23
CA THR A 161 -7.52 5.52 -24.02
C THR A 161 -8.28 6.80 -24.32
N PHE A 162 -7.71 7.92 -23.94
CA PHE A 162 -8.22 9.25 -24.22
C PHE A 162 -7.45 9.83 -25.40
N LYS A 163 -8.16 10.23 -26.45
CA LYS A 163 -7.58 10.86 -27.64
C LYS A 163 -8.20 12.24 -27.83
N TYR A 164 -7.36 13.23 -28.07
CA TYR A 164 -7.77 14.60 -28.29
C TYR A 164 -7.48 14.95 -29.74
N PRO A 165 -8.50 15.21 -30.59
CA PRO A 165 -8.30 15.62 -31.97
C PRO A 165 -7.92 17.11 -32.03
N LEU A 166 -6.78 17.47 -31.44
CA LEU A 166 -6.26 18.84 -31.37
C LEU A 166 -4.93 18.91 -32.11
N GLU A 167 -4.85 19.79 -33.11
CA GLU A 167 -3.62 20.11 -33.83
C GLU A 167 -3.38 21.61 -33.74
N GLU A 168 -2.73 22.04 -32.66
CA GLU A 168 -2.57 23.46 -32.34
C GLU A 168 -1.19 23.76 -31.81
N ARG A 169 -0.71 24.97 -32.13
CA ARG A 169 0.58 25.46 -31.64
C ARG A 169 0.39 26.78 -30.91
N VAL A 170 0.66 26.73 -29.61
CA VAL A 170 0.59 27.88 -28.71
C VAL A 170 1.98 28.48 -28.54
N TYR A 171 2.09 29.79 -28.74
CA TYR A 171 3.32 30.55 -28.59
C TYR A 171 3.34 31.33 -27.27
N ARG A 172 4.54 31.61 -26.77
CA ARG A 172 4.76 32.46 -25.61
C ARG A 172 3.99 33.78 -25.73
N GLY A 173 3.30 34.16 -24.66
CA GLY A 173 2.51 35.39 -24.58
C GLY A 173 1.07 35.24 -25.05
N GLN A 174 0.69 34.10 -25.64
CA GLN A 174 -0.70 33.84 -26.00
C GLN A 174 -1.51 33.38 -24.79
N VAL A 175 -2.74 33.88 -24.70
CA VAL A 175 -3.76 33.38 -23.77
C VAL A 175 -4.72 32.51 -24.57
N VAL A 176 -4.80 31.24 -24.21
CA VAL A 176 -5.63 30.24 -24.91
C VAL A 176 -6.71 29.75 -23.97
N TYR A 177 -7.93 29.67 -24.47
CA TYR A 177 -9.07 29.14 -23.73
C TYR A 177 -9.49 27.77 -24.27
N LEU A 178 -9.50 26.77 -23.41
CA LEU A 178 -9.89 25.40 -23.77
C LEU A 178 -11.38 25.18 -23.49
N MET A 179 -12.20 25.20 -24.54
CA MET A 179 -13.64 24.96 -24.45
C MET A 179 -14.02 23.49 -24.63
N GLY A 180 -15.09 23.05 -23.98
CA GLY A 180 -15.70 21.74 -24.20
C GLY A 180 -16.72 21.39 -23.13
N PRO A 181 -17.62 20.41 -23.39
CA PRO A 181 -18.63 19.98 -22.42
C PRO A 181 -18.01 19.40 -21.14
N SER A 182 -18.75 19.38 -20.03
CA SER A 182 -18.27 18.74 -18.80
C SER A 182 -17.92 17.27 -19.07
N GLY A 183 -16.82 16.78 -18.50
CA GLY A 183 -16.33 15.42 -18.77
C GLY A 183 -15.54 15.24 -20.08
N SER A 184 -15.36 16.27 -20.92
CA SER A 184 -14.57 16.18 -22.16
C SER A 184 -13.06 15.98 -21.97
N GLY A 185 -12.59 15.78 -20.74
CA GLY A 185 -11.18 15.53 -20.44
C GLY A 185 -10.28 16.77 -20.41
N LYS A 186 -10.82 17.99 -20.28
CA LYS A 186 -10.03 19.24 -20.20
C LYS A 186 -8.96 19.20 -19.11
N SER A 187 -9.37 18.88 -17.88
CA SER A 187 -8.44 18.77 -16.74
C SER A 187 -7.41 17.66 -16.94
N SER A 188 -7.78 16.58 -17.64
CA SER A 188 -6.85 15.50 -17.98
C SER A 188 -5.80 15.94 -19.00
N LEU A 189 -6.17 16.72 -20.01
CA LEU A 189 -5.22 17.31 -20.96
C LEU A 189 -4.24 18.26 -20.26
N LEU A 190 -4.72 19.08 -19.32
CA LEU A 190 -3.84 19.95 -18.52
C LEU A 190 -2.86 19.15 -17.65
N LYS A 191 -3.32 18.05 -17.03
CA LYS A 191 -2.44 17.13 -16.29
C LYS A 191 -1.43 16.43 -17.20
N LEU A 192 -1.78 16.19 -18.47
CA LEU A 192 -0.87 15.63 -19.46
C LEU A 192 0.28 16.60 -19.81
N LEU A 193 -0.02 17.89 -19.92
CA LEU A 193 0.99 18.95 -20.10
C LEU A 193 2.00 19.04 -18.94
N LEU A 194 1.65 18.54 -17.75
CA LEU A 194 2.51 18.49 -16.56
C LEU A 194 3.26 17.16 -16.41
N LYS A 195 3.09 16.24 -17.37
CA LYS A 195 3.61 14.86 -17.30
C LYS A 195 3.17 14.10 -16.04
N PHE A 196 1.95 14.31 -15.54
CA PHE A 196 1.42 13.45 -14.46
C PHE A 196 1.07 12.05 -14.96
N ARG A 197 1.02 11.87 -16.29
CA ARG A 197 0.77 10.61 -16.97
C ARG A 197 1.65 10.55 -18.21
N PRO A 198 2.10 9.36 -18.63
CA PRO A 198 2.71 9.20 -19.93
C PRO A 198 1.67 9.44 -21.03
N GLY A 199 2.07 10.12 -22.08
CA GLY A 199 1.26 10.28 -23.28
C GLY A 199 2.04 10.89 -24.43
N ASN A 200 1.39 10.87 -25.59
CA ASN A 200 1.97 11.25 -26.87
C ASN A 200 1.30 12.50 -27.42
N GLY A 201 1.86 13.06 -28.49
CA GLY A 201 1.27 14.18 -29.21
C GLY A 201 1.47 15.55 -28.54
N ILE A 202 2.45 15.69 -27.64
CA ILE A 202 2.81 16.98 -27.03
C ILE A 202 4.31 17.23 -27.19
N MET A 203 4.63 18.42 -27.70
CA MET A 203 6.00 18.90 -27.84
C MET A 203 6.16 20.28 -27.19
N ILE A 204 7.28 20.48 -26.49
CA ILE A 204 7.70 21.78 -25.93
C ILE A 204 8.98 22.19 -26.64
N ILE A 205 8.97 23.34 -27.33
CA ILE A 205 10.10 23.82 -28.16
C ILE A 205 10.60 22.71 -29.12
N ASN A 206 9.69 22.14 -29.90
CA ASN A 206 9.95 21.03 -30.84
C ASN A 206 10.57 19.76 -30.19
N THR A 207 10.61 19.67 -28.86
CA THR A 207 11.10 18.48 -28.15
C THR A 207 9.91 17.70 -27.60
N PRO A 208 9.80 16.40 -27.87
CA PRO A 208 8.74 15.57 -27.28
C PRO A 208 8.76 15.66 -25.74
N ILE A 209 7.59 15.85 -25.15
CA ILE A 209 7.46 16.11 -23.71
C ILE A 209 8.08 15.01 -22.84
N HIS A 210 8.04 13.75 -23.29
CA HIS A 210 8.62 12.61 -22.57
C HIS A 210 10.15 12.69 -22.42
N LYS A 211 10.86 13.40 -23.32
CA LYS A 211 12.32 13.56 -23.24
C LYS A 211 12.76 14.67 -22.29
N ILE A 212 11.85 15.55 -21.88
CA ILE A 212 12.14 16.71 -21.03
C ILE A 212 12.10 16.31 -19.56
N SER A 213 13.05 16.80 -18.77
CA SER A 213 13.06 16.58 -17.33
C SER A 213 11.82 17.16 -16.64
N ASN A 214 11.21 16.37 -15.76
CA ASN A 214 10.04 16.71 -14.96
C ASN A 214 10.30 17.96 -14.11
N ALA A 215 11.47 18.04 -13.46
CA ALA A 215 11.87 19.20 -12.66
C ALA A 215 12.02 20.46 -13.53
N SER A 216 12.66 20.31 -14.70
CA SER A 216 12.87 21.42 -15.63
C SER A 216 11.56 21.93 -16.25
N LEU A 217 10.58 21.07 -16.44
CA LEU A 217 9.27 21.41 -16.99
C LEU A 217 8.37 22.05 -15.92
N ARG A 218 8.21 21.38 -14.78
CA ARG A 218 7.29 21.78 -13.70
C ARG A 218 7.72 23.07 -13.01
N SER A 219 9.02 23.40 -12.99
CA SER A 219 9.51 24.71 -12.52
C SER A 219 9.07 25.90 -13.38
N ARG A 220 8.46 25.65 -14.55
CA ARG A 220 8.05 26.67 -15.53
C ARG A 220 6.55 26.74 -15.75
N ILE A 221 5.79 25.87 -15.09
CA ILE A 221 4.34 25.79 -15.24
C ILE A 221 3.71 25.93 -13.86
N ALA A 222 2.90 26.97 -13.68
CA ALA A 222 2.01 27.08 -12.53
C ALA A 222 0.67 26.43 -12.90
N TYR A 223 0.23 25.46 -12.09
CA TYR A 223 -1.05 24.78 -12.26
C TYR A 223 -1.99 25.12 -11.12
N LEU A 224 -3.15 25.68 -11.46
CA LEU A 224 -4.24 25.95 -10.53
C LEU A 224 -5.34 24.90 -10.78
N SER A 225 -5.53 24.00 -9.83
CA SER A 225 -6.59 22.99 -9.90
C SER A 225 -7.95 23.62 -9.59
N GLN A 226 -8.99 23.11 -10.22
CA GLN A 226 -10.36 23.37 -9.82
C GLN A 226 -10.60 22.62 -8.50
N SER A 227 -10.75 23.36 -7.39
CA SER A 227 -11.11 22.83 -6.07
C SER A 227 -12.56 22.36 -6.05
#